data_AF-A0AAD9JBN7-F1
#
_entry.id   AF-A0AAD9JBN7-F1
#
_cell.length_a   1.000
_cell.length_b   1.000
_cell.length_c   1.000
_cell.angle_alpha   90.00
_cell.angle_beta   90.00
_cell.angle_gamma   90.00
#
_symmetry.space_group_name_H-M   'P 1'
#
loop_
_entity.id
_entity.type
_entity.pdbx_description
1 polymer ?
#
loop_
_entity_poly.entity_id
_entity_poly.type
_entity_poly.pdbx_seq_one_letter_code
_entity_poly.pdbx_strand_id
1 'polypeptide(L)'
;MLLAKSNNMAPPIAKRTWSDSISSGSSMESLLSVLGHDSYESPNDTSDDEIVVSSCKVPFAESKSKTIKRTQAIKSKAIVSVNKQERRRNWQEWMIEKAKELRQKQQCEENRLRIEAEEEIRKEKEKRERLIIIERKTKEWMVAKQLANVMERKMKIHHENDKEISPKSKGVYQRWMDKKDQIEREKKRKDREQEKHQEHEREMKERKSTEAYEEWLKKARKRPKSANGSLGYTCGKLTGYYDTCTYPTPSFTNPLPWKPVEIPKRKPTKTRPKSAPTKRLIQGRYR
;
A
#
# COMPACT_ATOMS: atom_id res chain seq x y z
N MET A 1 29.50 -25.09 -49.14
CA MET A 1 28.33 -25.98 -49.28
C MET A 1 27.57 -25.91 -47.96
N LEU A 2 26.59 -25.01 -47.83
CA LEU A 2 25.14 -25.29 -48.03
C LEU A 2 24.72 -26.54 -47.23
N LEU A 3 23.95 -26.45 -46.15
CA LEU A 3 22.52 -26.12 -46.18
C LEU A 3 22.05 -25.48 -44.86
N ALA A 4 21.39 -24.34 -44.97
CA ALA A 4 20.42 -23.85 -44.00
C ALA A 4 19.08 -24.56 -44.24
N LYS A 5 18.37 -24.94 -43.17
CA LYS A 5 16.94 -25.29 -43.24
C LYS A 5 16.17 -24.34 -42.33
N SER A 6 15.51 -23.41 -43.01
CA SER A 6 14.40 -22.60 -42.52
C SER A 6 13.23 -23.49 -42.10
N ASN A 7 12.62 -23.21 -40.97
CA ASN A 7 11.21 -23.54 -40.74
C ASN A 7 10.50 -22.30 -40.24
N ASN A 8 9.77 -21.68 -41.17
CA ASN A 8 8.73 -20.70 -40.93
C ASN A 8 7.57 -21.39 -40.21
N MET A 9 7.19 -20.91 -39.03
CA MET A 9 5.84 -21.12 -38.51
C MET A 9 5.24 -19.75 -38.19
N ALA A 10 4.30 -19.34 -39.03
CA ALA A 10 3.44 -18.20 -38.81
C ALA A 10 2.40 -18.53 -37.70
N PRO A 11 1.93 -17.53 -36.93
CA PRO A 11 0.97 -17.74 -35.85
C PRO A 11 -0.48 -17.83 -36.36
N PRO A 12 -1.36 -18.63 -35.73
CA PRO A 12 -2.78 -18.63 -36.07
C PRO A 12 -3.50 -17.38 -35.52
N ILE A 13 -3.81 -16.49 -36.47
CA ILE A 13 -4.98 -15.61 -36.65
C ILE A 13 -6.01 -15.58 -35.51
N ALA A 14 -6.19 -14.38 -34.96
CA ALA A 14 -7.29 -13.98 -34.08
C ALA A 14 -8.66 -14.08 -34.78
N LYS A 15 -9.66 -14.66 -34.11
CA LYS A 15 -11.06 -14.57 -34.52
C LYS A 15 -11.78 -13.50 -33.70
N ARG A 16 -12.14 -12.41 -34.38
CA ARG A 16 -13.21 -11.48 -34.00
C ARG A 16 -14.55 -12.05 -34.50
N THR A 17 -15.55 -12.11 -33.64
CA THR A 17 -16.98 -12.19 -34.00
C THR A 17 -17.73 -11.35 -32.95
N TRP A 18 -18.04 -10.10 -33.29
CA TRP A 18 -19.38 -9.60 -33.65
C TRP A 18 -20.27 -9.40 -32.42
N SER A 19 -20.43 -8.12 -32.08
CA SER A 19 -21.57 -7.59 -31.34
C SER A 19 -22.82 -7.78 -32.20
N ASP A 20 -23.90 -8.26 -31.61
CA ASP A 20 -25.25 -7.96 -32.11
C ASP A 20 -26.13 -7.54 -30.94
N SER A 21 -26.63 -6.32 -31.05
CA SER A 21 -27.61 -5.74 -30.17
C SER A 21 -28.99 -6.19 -30.61
N ILE A 22 -29.76 -6.77 -29.69
CA ILE A 22 -31.22 -6.76 -29.80
C ILE A 22 -31.78 -6.26 -28.47
N SER A 23 -32.05 -4.96 -28.48
CA SER A 23 -32.98 -4.31 -27.58
C SER A 23 -34.37 -4.88 -27.85
N SER A 24 -34.99 -5.49 -26.84
CA SER A 24 -36.44 -5.58 -26.77
C SER A 24 -36.84 -5.60 -25.30
N GLY A 25 -37.36 -4.46 -24.85
CA GLY A 25 -37.92 -4.31 -23.52
C GLY A 25 -39.21 -5.11 -23.40
N SER A 26 -39.30 -5.94 -22.37
CA SER A 26 -40.59 -6.32 -21.79
C SER A 26 -40.46 -6.24 -20.28
N SER A 27 -40.75 -5.04 -19.77
CA SER A 27 -41.01 -4.78 -18.37
C SER A 27 -42.32 -5.47 -17.99
N MET A 28 -42.27 -6.50 -17.15
CA MET A 28 -43.44 -7.18 -16.57
C MET A 28 -43.58 -6.90 -15.06
N GLU A 29 -42.88 -5.90 -14.52
CA GLU A 29 -42.84 -5.59 -13.07
C GLU A 29 -43.96 -4.65 -12.60
N SER A 30 -45.11 -4.59 -13.29
CA SER A 30 -46.23 -3.73 -12.91
C SER A 30 -47.59 -4.43 -12.97
N LEU A 31 -47.77 -5.49 -12.17
CA LEU A 31 -49.09 -6.12 -11.97
C LEU A 31 -49.42 -6.52 -10.52
N LEU A 32 -48.66 -6.07 -9.51
CA LEU A 32 -48.95 -6.37 -8.09
C LEU A 32 -49.18 -5.12 -7.23
N SER A 33 -49.84 -4.10 -7.77
CA SER A 33 -50.23 -2.92 -6.97
C SER A 33 -51.66 -2.51 -7.24
N VAL A 34 -52.63 -3.30 -6.78
CA VAL A 34 -53.99 -2.84 -6.49
C VAL A 34 -54.56 -3.66 -5.34
N LEU A 35 -54.51 -3.11 -4.12
CA LEU A 35 -55.57 -3.11 -3.10
C LEU A 35 -54.99 -2.58 -1.78
N GLY A 36 -54.87 -1.26 -1.72
CA GLY A 36 -54.87 -0.51 -0.47
C GLY A 36 -56.31 -0.14 -0.07
N HIS A 37 -56.44 0.26 1.20
CA HIS A 37 -57.65 0.62 1.98
C HIS A 37 -58.35 -0.60 2.63
N ASP A 38 -58.73 -0.61 3.91
CA ASP A 38 -58.78 0.47 4.90
C ASP A 38 -58.84 -0.10 6.33
N SER A 39 -58.37 0.73 7.27
CA SER A 39 -58.69 0.83 8.70
C SER A 39 -59.50 -0.27 9.40
N TYR A 40 -58.90 -0.89 10.41
CA TYR A 40 -59.59 -1.17 11.67
C TYR A 40 -58.60 -1.12 12.85
N GLU A 41 -58.74 -0.09 13.68
CA GLU A 41 -58.17 0.03 15.02
C GLU A 41 -59.26 -0.33 16.04
N SER A 42 -59.02 -1.35 16.87
CA SER A 42 -59.66 -1.49 18.18
C SER A 42 -59.01 -2.60 19.01
N PRO A 43 -59.15 -2.59 20.35
CA PRO A 43 -58.05 -2.27 21.24
C PRO A 43 -57.58 -3.48 22.04
N ASN A 44 -56.44 -3.30 22.71
CA ASN A 44 -55.99 -4.13 23.83
C ASN A 44 -57.14 -4.46 24.78
N ASP A 45 -57.35 -5.75 25.06
CA ASP A 45 -57.57 -6.19 26.42
C ASP A 45 -56.97 -7.58 26.64
N THR A 46 -55.92 -7.57 27.47
CA THR A 46 -55.45 -8.59 28.40
C THR A 46 -56.26 -9.89 28.53
N SER A 47 -55.62 -11.02 28.22
CA SER A 47 -55.68 -12.22 29.08
C SER A 47 -54.54 -13.16 28.69
N ASP A 48 -53.56 -13.29 29.58
CA ASP A 48 -52.72 -14.47 29.68
C ASP A 48 -53.63 -15.67 29.92
N ASP A 49 -53.68 -16.63 29.00
CA ASP A 49 -54.17 -17.97 29.32
C ASP A 49 -53.35 -19.02 28.58
N GLU A 50 -52.64 -19.79 29.38
CA GLU A 50 -51.77 -20.89 29.00
C GLU A 50 -52.52 -21.94 28.16
N ILE A 51 -51.88 -22.36 27.07
CA ILE A 51 -52.31 -23.52 26.28
C ILE A 51 -52.01 -24.78 27.11
N VAL A 52 -52.99 -25.21 27.91
CA VAL A 52 -52.97 -26.52 28.55
C VAL A 52 -53.48 -27.56 27.56
N VAL A 53 -52.55 -28.39 27.08
CA VAL A 53 -52.81 -29.60 26.29
C VAL A 53 -53.69 -30.55 27.10
N SER A 54 -54.98 -30.61 26.77
CA SER A 54 -55.94 -31.48 27.44
C SER A 54 -55.85 -32.91 26.88
N SER A 55 -55.17 -33.76 27.64
CA SER A 55 -55.09 -35.21 27.44
C SER A 55 -56.42 -35.87 27.84
N CYS A 56 -57.01 -36.62 26.91
CA CYS A 56 -58.23 -37.39 27.13
C CYS A 56 -58.03 -38.47 28.21
N LYS A 57 -58.53 -38.22 29.42
CA LYS A 57 -58.73 -39.25 30.46
C LYS A 57 -60.22 -39.35 30.79
N VAL A 58 -60.81 -40.48 30.41
CA VAL A 58 -62.14 -40.91 30.84
C VAL A 58 -62.09 -41.36 32.30
N PRO A 59 -62.94 -40.83 33.20
CA PRO A 59 -63.10 -41.41 34.53
C PRO A 59 -64.22 -42.45 34.54
N PHE A 60 -63.87 -43.64 35.02
CA PHE A 60 -64.77 -44.70 35.46
C PHE A 60 -65.48 -44.23 36.74
N ALA A 61 -66.79 -43.97 36.65
CA ALA A 61 -67.60 -43.53 37.77
C ALA A 61 -68.31 -44.71 38.46
N GLU A 62 -67.84 -45.02 39.66
CA GLU A 62 -68.43 -45.96 40.61
C GLU A 62 -69.69 -45.33 41.23
N SER A 63 -70.85 -45.96 41.03
CA SER A 63 -72.13 -45.47 41.56
C SER A 63 -72.60 -46.31 42.75
N LYS A 64 -72.52 -45.71 43.95
CA LYS A 64 -73.33 -46.11 45.11
C LYS A 64 -74.59 -45.25 45.17
N SER A 65 -75.75 -45.89 45.30
CA SER A 65 -76.72 -45.67 46.39
C SER A 65 -78.21 -45.71 46.00
N LYS A 66 -78.98 -46.33 46.92
CA LYS A 66 -80.37 -46.04 47.38
C LYS A 66 -81.57 -46.51 46.53
N THR A 67 -82.16 -47.59 47.06
CA THR A 67 -83.58 -47.80 47.40
C THR A 67 -84.61 -46.89 46.71
N ILE A 68 -85.37 -47.46 45.78
CA ILE A 68 -86.57 -46.84 45.20
C ILE A 68 -87.80 -47.52 45.83
N LYS A 69 -88.55 -46.75 46.64
CA LYS A 69 -89.90 -47.12 47.04
C LYS A 69 -90.85 -46.91 45.87
N ARG A 70 -91.53 -47.99 45.51
CA ARG A 70 -92.64 -48.09 44.56
C ARG A 70 -93.79 -47.17 44.98
N THR A 71 -94.05 -46.11 44.20
CA THR A 71 -95.32 -45.39 44.21
C THR A 71 -95.86 -45.26 42.78
N GLN A 72 -96.95 -45.98 42.57
CA GLN A 72 -98.14 -45.68 41.79
C GLN A 72 -98.01 -45.05 40.40
N ALA A 73 -98.49 -45.84 39.44
CA ALA A 73 -98.90 -45.47 38.10
C ALA A 73 -99.71 -44.16 38.09
N ILE A 74 -99.19 -43.15 37.37
CA ILE A 74 -99.86 -42.12 36.51
C ILE A 74 -98.72 -41.22 35.94
N LYS A 75 -97.65 -41.77 35.34
CA LYS A 75 -96.58 -40.95 34.69
C LYS A 75 -95.92 -41.58 33.46
N SER A 76 -96.44 -42.69 32.92
CA SER A 76 -95.77 -43.44 31.84
C SER A 76 -95.78 -42.75 30.47
N LYS A 77 -96.74 -41.86 30.17
CA LYS A 77 -96.77 -41.12 28.88
C LYS A 77 -95.80 -39.93 28.82
N ALA A 78 -95.66 -39.17 29.91
CA ALA A 78 -94.78 -38.00 29.95
C ALA A 78 -93.28 -38.40 29.92
N ILE A 79 -92.91 -39.43 30.69
CA ILE A 79 -91.52 -39.93 30.75
C ILE A 79 -91.07 -40.52 29.40
N VAL A 80 -91.97 -41.18 28.65
CA VAL A 80 -91.66 -41.70 27.31
C VAL A 80 -91.53 -40.58 26.26
N SER A 81 -92.32 -39.51 26.37
CA SER A 81 -92.24 -38.36 25.47
C SER A 81 -90.97 -37.51 25.66
N VAL A 82 -90.54 -37.31 26.91
CA VAL A 82 -89.29 -36.60 27.26
C VAL A 82 -88.09 -37.39 26.75
N ASN A 83 -88.08 -38.71 26.93
CA ASN A 83 -87.03 -39.60 26.43
C ASN A 83 -86.94 -39.61 24.88
N LYS A 84 -88.07 -39.45 24.17
CA LYS A 84 -88.07 -39.33 22.70
C LYS A 84 -87.50 -37.99 22.22
N GLN A 85 -87.72 -36.91 22.97
CA GLN A 85 -87.18 -35.59 22.69
C GLN A 85 -85.68 -35.52 22.98
N GLU A 86 -85.24 -36.11 24.10
CA GLU A 86 -83.82 -36.27 24.44
C GLU A 86 -83.10 -37.13 23.41
N ARG A 87 -83.66 -38.28 23.00
CA ARG A 87 -83.07 -39.11 21.93
C ARG A 87 -82.90 -38.35 20.61
N ARG A 88 -83.85 -37.47 20.25
CA ARG A 88 -83.77 -36.62 19.06
C ARG A 88 -82.69 -35.53 19.21
N ARG A 89 -82.60 -34.87 20.37
CA ARG A 89 -81.56 -33.87 20.66
C ARG A 89 -80.17 -34.49 20.66
N ASN A 90 -80.00 -35.65 21.28
CA ASN A 90 -78.74 -36.38 21.30
C ASN A 90 -78.25 -36.73 19.89
N TRP A 91 -79.16 -37.10 18.98
CA TRP A 91 -78.80 -37.36 17.57
C TRP A 91 -78.46 -36.08 16.79
N GLN A 92 -79.18 -34.99 17.04
CA GLN A 92 -78.89 -33.68 16.42
C GLN A 92 -77.53 -33.13 16.89
N GLU A 93 -77.24 -33.22 18.19
CA GLU A 93 -75.96 -32.84 18.78
C GLU A 93 -74.83 -33.70 18.22
N TRP A 94 -75.04 -35.02 18.09
CA TRP A 94 -74.06 -35.91 17.45
C TRP A 94 -73.76 -35.52 16.00
N MET A 95 -74.76 -35.15 15.21
CA MET A 95 -74.58 -34.69 13.83
C MET A 95 -73.78 -33.37 13.76
N ILE A 96 -74.06 -32.43 14.66
CA ILE A 96 -73.32 -31.16 14.75
C ILE A 96 -71.87 -31.43 15.16
N GLU A 97 -71.65 -32.29 16.13
CA GLU A 97 -70.31 -32.64 16.60
C GLU A 97 -69.51 -33.36 15.50
N LYS A 98 -70.14 -34.27 14.75
CA LYS A 98 -69.50 -34.92 13.60
C LYS A 98 -69.16 -33.94 12.48
N ALA A 99 -70.00 -32.95 12.21
CA ALA A 99 -69.71 -31.90 11.24
C ALA A 99 -68.55 -30.99 11.71
N LYS A 100 -68.47 -30.69 13.01
CA LYS A 100 -67.35 -29.94 13.61
C LYS A 100 -66.06 -30.74 13.55
N GLU A 101 -66.08 -32.01 13.91
CA GLU A 101 -64.93 -32.91 13.85
C GLU A 101 -64.35 -33.00 12.43
N LEU A 102 -65.22 -33.11 11.41
CA LEU A 102 -64.78 -33.13 10.01
C LEU A 102 -64.10 -31.82 9.60
N ARG A 103 -64.68 -30.67 10.00
CA ARG A 103 -64.10 -29.34 9.72
C ARG A 103 -62.78 -29.13 10.44
N GLN A 104 -62.69 -29.53 11.72
CA GLN A 104 -61.45 -29.48 12.48
C GLN A 104 -60.38 -30.36 11.85
N LYS A 105 -60.73 -31.57 11.41
CA LYS A 105 -59.80 -32.46 10.71
C LYS A 105 -59.27 -31.84 9.42
N GLN A 106 -60.12 -31.20 8.62
CA GLN A 106 -59.70 -30.47 7.42
C GLN A 106 -58.77 -29.31 7.75
N GLN A 107 -59.09 -28.50 8.77
CA GLN A 107 -58.24 -27.38 9.20
C GLN A 107 -56.89 -27.87 9.76
N CYS A 108 -56.88 -28.96 10.54
CA CYS A 108 -55.65 -29.56 11.03
C CYS A 108 -54.76 -30.08 9.89
N GLU A 109 -55.35 -30.73 8.89
CA GLU A 109 -54.64 -31.19 7.70
C GLU A 109 -54.07 -30.03 6.88
N GLU A 110 -54.85 -28.98 6.63
CA GLU A 110 -54.40 -27.78 5.92
C GLU A 110 -53.26 -27.06 6.66
N ASN A 111 -53.40 -26.89 7.98
CA ASN A 111 -52.35 -26.29 8.80
C ASN A 111 -51.07 -27.13 8.81
N ARG A 112 -51.20 -28.46 8.85
CA ARG A 112 -50.05 -29.38 8.77
C ARG A 112 -49.29 -29.20 7.45
N LEU A 113 -50.01 -29.19 6.33
CA LEU A 113 -49.41 -28.99 5.01
C LEU A 113 -48.76 -27.61 4.88
N ARG A 114 -49.38 -26.57 5.45
CA ARG A 114 -48.81 -25.21 5.45
C ARG A 114 -47.50 -25.15 6.25
N ILE A 115 -47.46 -25.76 7.43
CA ILE A 115 -46.25 -25.82 8.25
C ILE A 115 -45.15 -26.58 7.50
N GLU A 116 -45.47 -27.74 6.90
CA GLU A 116 -44.51 -28.53 6.13
C GLU A 116 -43.94 -27.75 4.93
N ALA A 117 -44.79 -27.06 4.17
CA ALA A 117 -44.36 -26.20 3.06
C ALA A 117 -43.46 -25.04 3.54
N GLU A 118 -43.78 -24.41 4.66
CA GLU A 118 -42.95 -23.35 5.24
C GLU A 118 -41.59 -23.88 5.72
N GLU A 119 -41.56 -25.09 6.29
CA GLU A 119 -40.30 -25.74 6.66
C GLU A 119 -39.42 -26.07 5.45
N GLU A 120 -40.01 -26.53 4.35
CA GLU A 120 -39.27 -26.79 3.11
C GLU A 120 -38.67 -25.52 2.54
N ILE A 121 -39.46 -24.43 2.47
CA ILE A 121 -38.98 -23.11 2.05
C ILE A 121 -37.84 -22.64 2.95
N ARG A 122 -37.96 -22.81 4.27
CA ARG A 122 -36.91 -22.46 5.24
C ARG A 122 -35.63 -23.27 5.01
N LYS A 123 -35.75 -24.59 4.83
CA LYS A 123 -34.62 -25.49 4.53
C LYS A 123 -33.95 -25.13 3.21
N GLU A 124 -34.71 -24.75 2.19
CA GLU A 124 -34.17 -24.34 0.90
C GLU A 124 -33.42 -23.00 1.00
N LYS A 125 -33.98 -22.01 1.69
CA LYS A 125 -33.30 -20.73 1.96
C LYS A 125 -31.97 -20.94 2.68
N GLU A 126 -31.96 -21.77 3.72
CA GLU A 126 -30.72 -22.09 4.46
C GLU A 126 -29.66 -22.75 3.57
N LYS A 127 -30.05 -23.69 2.69
CA LYS A 127 -29.12 -24.29 1.71
C LYS A 127 -28.56 -23.23 0.76
N ARG A 128 -29.39 -22.33 0.24
CA ARG A 128 -28.96 -21.24 -0.65
C ARG A 128 -27.97 -20.31 0.06
N GLU A 129 -28.25 -19.92 1.29
CA GLU A 129 -27.35 -19.08 2.09
C GLU A 129 -26.00 -19.76 2.35
N ARG A 130 -26.01 -21.06 2.68
CA ARG A 130 -24.78 -21.85 2.86
C ARG A 130 -23.94 -21.87 1.58
N LEU A 131 -24.58 -22.05 0.42
CA LEU A 131 -23.89 -22.03 -0.88
C LEU A 131 -23.26 -20.66 -1.17
N ILE A 132 -23.98 -19.56 -0.91
CA ILE A 132 -23.46 -18.19 -1.09
C ILE A 132 -22.23 -17.96 -0.19
N ILE A 133 -22.25 -18.44 1.05
CA ILE A 133 -21.11 -18.31 1.97
C ILE A 133 -19.90 -19.09 1.45
N ILE A 134 -20.10 -20.32 0.97
CA ILE A 134 -19.03 -21.15 0.41
C ILE A 134 -18.45 -20.46 -0.83
N GLU A 135 -19.30 -20.02 -1.75
CA GLU A 135 -18.88 -19.34 -2.98
C GLU A 135 -18.12 -18.04 -2.68
N ARG A 136 -18.56 -17.26 -1.69
CA ARG A 136 -17.84 -16.06 -1.25
C ARG A 136 -16.46 -16.41 -0.72
N LYS A 137 -16.37 -17.39 0.17
CA LYS A 137 -15.08 -17.84 0.74
C LYS A 137 -14.14 -18.40 -0.31
N THR A 138 -14.63 -19.15 -1.29
CA THR A 138 -13.79 -19.69 -2.37
C THR A 138 -13.27 -18.57 -3.28
N LYS A 139 -14.10 -17.58 -3.62
CA LYS A 139 -13.67 -16.40 -4.37
C LYS A 139 -12.64 -15.58 -3.60
N GLU A 140 -12.88 -15.30 -2.32
CA GLU A 140 -11.93 -14.59 -1.45
C GLU A 140 -10.59 -15.32 -1.36
N TRP A 141 -10.61 -16.63 -1.15
CA TRP A 141 -9.40 -17.45 -1.11
C TRP A 141 -8.63 -17.43 -2.43
N MET A 142 -9.33 -17.49 -3.57
CA MET A 142 -8.71 -17.42 -4.89
C MET A 142 -8.01 -16.08 -5.12
N VAL A 143 -8.67 -14.97 -4.78
CA VAL A 143 -8.09 -13.62 -4.88
C VAL A 143 -6.89 -13.48 -3.95
N ALA A 144 -7.00 -13.93 -2.69
CA ALA A 144 -5.90 -13.91 -1.73
C ALA A 144 -4.70 -14.72 -2.23
N LYS A 145 -4.94 -15.90 -2.84
CA LYS A 145 -3.89 -16.75 -3.40
C LYS A 145 -3.20 -16.09 -4.60
N GLN A 146 -3.96 -15.45 -5.48
CA GLN A 146 -3.40 -14.70 -6.62
C GLN A 146 -2.56 -13.52 -6.14
N LEU A 147 -3.05 -12.75 -5.17
CA LEU A 147 -2.31 -11.62 -4.61
C LEU A 147 -1.01 -12.07 -3.94
N ALA A 148 -1.06 -13.16 -3.17
CA ALA A 148 0.13 -13.75 -2.54
C ALA A 148 1.18 -14.15 -3.60
N ASN A 149 0.76 -14.83 -4.67
CA ASN A 149 1.66 -15.19 -5.77
C ASN A 149 2.27 -13.97 -6.47
N VAL A 150 1.49 -12.90 -6.68
CA VAL A 150 1.98 -11.64 -7.27
C VAL A 150 3.00 -10.97 -6.34
N MET A 151 2.70 -10.90 -5.04
CA MET A 151 3.63 -10.34 -4.05
C MET A 151 4.93 -11.14 -3.99
N GLU A 152 4.86 -12.47 -4.01
CA GLU A 152 6.05 -13.33 -4.02
C GLU A 152 6.91 -13.10 -5.27
N ARG A 153 6.29 -13.02 -6.46
CA ARG A 153 7.01 -12.69 -7.70
C ARG A 153 7.66 -11.32 -7.64
N LYS A 154 6.96 -10.31 -7.12
CA LYS A 154 7.52 -8.96 -6.94
C LYS A 154 8.72 -8.97 -5.99
N MET A 155 8.64 -9.71 -4.89
CA MET A 155 9.76 -9.84 -3.94
C MET A 155 10.96 -10.54 -4.56
N LYS A 156 10.74 -11.58 -5.38
CA LYS A 156 11.82 -12.25 -6.13
C LYS A 156 12.50 -11.30 -7.12
N ILE A 157 11.71 -10.58 -7.92
CA ILE A 157 12.22 -9.59 -8.87
C ILE A 157 13.00 -8.48 -8.16
N HIS A 158 12.48 -7.97 -7.04
CA HIS A 158 13.17 -6.95 -6.25
C HIS A 158 14.52 -7.47 -5.73
N HIS A 159 14.54 -8.69 -5.18
CA HIS A 159 15.76 -9.32 -4.69
C HIS A 159 16.80 -9.57 -5.79
N GLU A 160 16.36 -10.00 -6.98
CA GLU A 160 17.23 -10.15 -8.14
C GLU A 160 17.78 -8.80 -8.62
N ASN A 161 16.93 -7.78 -8.71
CA ASN A 161 17.36 -6.43 -9.06
C ASN A 161 18.37 -5.87 -8.05
N ASP A 162 18.15 -6.06 -6.74
CA ASP A 162 19.09 -5.62 -5.70
C ASP A 162 20.45 -6.33 -5.84
N LYS A 163 20.42 -7.64 -6.14
CA LYS A 163 21.62 -8.44 -6.44
C LYS A 163 22.35 -7.97 -7.69
N GLU A 164 21.66 -7.39 -8.68
CA GLU A 164 22.29 -6.82 -9.86
C GLU A 164 22.81 -5.38 -9.64
N ILE A 165 22.08 -4.55 -8.90
CA ILE A 165 22.43 -3.15 -8.64
C ILE A 165 23.67 -3.07 -7.73
N SER A 166 23.79 -3.97 -6.75
CA SER A 166 24.92 -4.04 -5.82
C SER A 166 26.29 -4.17 -6.53
N PRO A 167 26.55 -5.18 -7.39
CA PRO A 167 27.81 -5.30 -8.12
C PRO A 167 27.98 -4.23 -9.19
N LYS A 168 26.90 -3.80 -9.86
CA LYS A 168 26.97 -2.70 -10.84
C LYS A 168 27.49 -1.42 -10.17
N SER A 169 26.94 -1.04 -9.02
CA SER A 169 27.38 0.16 -8.28
C SER A 169 28.83 0.04 -7.76
N LYS A 170 29.20 -1.12 -7.21
CA LYS A 170 30.57 -1.40 -6.76
C LYS A 170 31.56 -1.32 -7.93
N GLY A 171 31.19 -1.84 -9.10
CA GLY A 171 32.00 -1.77 -10.31
C GLY A 171 32.20 -0.34 -10.83
N VAL A 172 31.16 0.50 -10.79
CA VAL A 172 31.30 1.92 -11.17
C VAL A 172 32.23 2.67 -10.22
N TYR A 173 32.07 2.46 -8.90
CA TYR A 173 32.95 3.09 -7.91
C TYR A 173 34.41 2.66 -8.08
N GLN A 174 34.66 1.37 -8.25
CA GLN A 174 36.02 0.85 -8.43
C GLN A 174 36.69 1.43 -9.68
N ARG A 175 35.98 1.46 -10.82
CA ARG A 175 36.51 2.07 -12.06
C ARG A 175 36.83 3.55 -11.88
N TRP A 176 36.03 4.27 -11.11
CA TRP A 176 36.28 5.68 -10.80
C TRP A 176 37.52 5.85 -9.93
N MET A 177 37.71 4.98 -8.92
CA MET A 177 38.93 4.94 -8.10
C MET A 177 40.17 4.64 -8.94
N ASP A 178 40.14 3.60 -9.78
CA ASP A 178 41.26 3.24 -10.65
C ASP A 178 41.61 4.39 -11.62
N LYS A 179 40.59 5.11 -12.11
CA LYS A 179 40.79 6.27 -12.98
C LYS A 179 41.42 7.43 -12.24
N LYS A 180 41.01 7.68 -10.99
CA LYS A 180 41.63 8.70 -10.13
C LYS A 180 43.10 8.40 -9.87
N ASP A 181 43.41 7.15 -9.53
CA ASP A 181 44.79 6.70 -9.28
C ASP A 181 45.65 6.80 -10.53
N GLN A 182 45.09 6.48 -11.71
CA GLN A 182 45.79 6.64 -12.98
C GLN A 182 46.14 8.10 -13.26
N ILE A 183 45.19 9.02 -13.06
CA ILE A 183 45.41 10.46 -13.25
C ILE A 183 46.47 10.97 -12.28
N GLU A 184 46.43 10.55 -11.02
CA GLU A 184 47.43 10.95 -10.02
C GLU A 184 48.83 10.42 -10.36
N ARG A 185 48.92 9.16 -10.80
CA ARG A 185 50.19 8.55 -11.22
C ARG A 185 50.78 9.25 -12.44
N GLU A 186 49.96 9.60 -13.43
CA GLU A 186 50.39 10.35 -14.61
C GLU A 186 50.86 11.76 -14.26
N LYS A 187 50.13 12.46 -13.38
CA LYS A 187 50.53 13.77 -12.88
C LYS A 187 51.88 13.69 -12.16
N LYS A 188 52.04 12.73 -11.24
CA LYS A 188 53.29 12.51 -10.51
C LYS A 188 54.46 12.16 -11.43
N ARG A 189 54.23 11.38 -12.50
CA ARG A 189 55.25 11.09 -13.51
C ARG A 189 55.68 12.36 -14.24
N LYS A 190 54.71 13.16 -14.68
CA LYS A 190 54.98 14.43 -15.39
C LYS A 190 55.74 15.42 -14.50
N ASP A 191 55.36 15.54 -13.24
CA ASP A 191 56.03 16.43 -12.29
C ASP A 191 57.50 16.00 -12.07
N ARG A 192 57.77 14.69 -11.96
CA ARG A 192 59.13 14.14 -11.87
C ARG A 192 59.96 14.37 -13.14
N GLU A 193 59.36 14.26 -14.32
CA GLU A 193 60.03 14.56 -15.59
C GLU A 193 60.37 16.04 -15.71
N GLN A 194 59.47 16.92 -15.27
CA GLN A 194 59.73 18.36 -15.21
C GLN A 194 60.82 18.72 -14.20
N GLU A 195 60.83 18.09 -13.01
CA GLU A 195 61.86 18.30 -12.01
C GLU A 195 63.24 17.88 -12.51
N LYS A 196 63.35 16.70 -13.15
CA LYS A 196 64.59 16.25 -13.79
C LYS A 196 65.05 17.18 -14.90
N HIS A 197 64.12 17.69 -15.72
CA HIS A 197 64.45 18.66 -16.76
C HIS A 197 65.00 19.97 -16.16
N GLN A 198 64.34 20.50 -15.12
CA GLN A 198 64.79 21.71 -14.44
C GLN A 198 66.14 21.51 -13.72
N GLU A 199 66.38 20.34 -13.15
CA GLU A 199 67.67 19.98 -12.55
C GLU A 199 68.78 19.96 -13.61
N HIS A 200 68.56 19.29 -14.74
CA HIS A 200 69.50 19.27 -15.85
C HIS A 200 69.75 20.68 -16.44
N GLU A 201 68.71 21.50 -16.59
CA GLU A 201 68.87 22.90 -17.01
C GLU A 201 69.69 23.74 -16.01
N ARG A 202 69.48 23.54 -14.71
CA ARG A 202 70.27 24.19 -13.65
C ARG A 202 71.73 23.78 -13.72
N GLU A 203 72.01 22.49 -13.84
CA GLU A 203 73.38 21.97 -13.96
C GLU A 203 74.07 22.51 -15.22
N MET A 204 73.38 22.53 -16.37
CA MET A 204 73.92 23.07 -17.61
C MET A 204 74.18 24.59 -17.51
N LYS A 205 73.33 25.34 -16.80
CA LYS A 205 73.54 26.77 -16.54
C LYS A 205 74.73 26.99 -15.62
N GLU A 206 74.90 26.17 -14.60
CA GLU A 206 76.05 26.21 -13.69
C GLU A 206 77.35 25.90 -14.43
N ARG A 207 77.41 24.80 -15.21
CA ARG A 207 78.57 24.45 -16.04
C ARG A 207 78.94 25.57 -17.02
N LYS A 208 77.97 26.15 -17.73
CA LYS A 208 78.21 27.30 -18.61
C LYS A 208 78.74 28.52 -17.85
N SER A 209 78.23 28.77 -16.64
CA SER A 209 78.69 29.87 -15.80
C SER A 209 80.12 29.65 -15.31
N THR A 210 80.47 28.44 -14.90
CA THR A 210 81.84 28.10 -14.45
C THR A 210 82.83 28.17 -15.61
N GLU A 211 82.47 27.63 -16.78
CA GLU A 211 83.29 27.72 -18.00
C GLU A 211 83.52 29.18 -18.40
N ALA A 212 82.45 29.99 -18.45
CA ALA A 212 82.55 31.42 -18.77
C ALA A 212 83.42 32.18 -17.76
N TYR A 213 83.33 31.84 -16.46
CA TYR A 213 84.16 32.44 -15.43
C TYR A 213 85.64 32.05 -15.58
N GLU A 214 85.94 30.77 -15.85
CA GLU A 214 87.30 30.30 -16.11
C GLU A 214 87.91 30.96 -17.36
N GLU A 215 87.15 31.05 -18.44
CA GLU A 215 87.56 31.77 -19.64
C GLU A 215 87.81 33.25 -19.35
N TRP A 216 86.94 33.88 -18.56
CA TRP A 216 87.12 35.25 -18.11
C TRP A 216 88.41 35.42 -17.29
N LEU A 217 88.71 34.52 -16.34
CA LEU A 217 89.96 34.54 -15.58
C LEU A 217 91.20 34.41 -16.48
N LYS A 218 91.16 33.47 -17.44
CA LYS A 218 92.23 33.29 -18.44
C LYS A 218 92.42 34.56 -19.28
N LYS A 219 91.34 35.21 -19.70
CA LYS A 219 91.37 36.46 -20.47
C LYS A 219 91.84 37.64 -19.62
N ALA A 220 91.39 37.74 -18.37
CA ALA A 220 91.74 38.79 -17.43
C ALA A 220 93.25 38.81 -17.12
N ARG A 221 93.88 37.63 -16.94
CA ARG A 221 95.34 37.51 -16.80
C ARG A 221 96.12 38.06 -18.00
N LYS A 222 95.53 38.04 -19.20
CA LYS A 222 96.13 38.55 -20.45
C LYS A 222 95.77 40.01 -20.74
N ARG A 223 94.91 40.65 -19.94
CA ARG A 223 94.59 42.07 -20.14
C ARG A 223 95.80 42.91 -19.73
N PRO A 224 96.23 43.88 -20.56
CA PRO A 224 97.21 44.86 -20.10
C PRO A 224 96.66 45.53 -18.85
N LYS A 225 97.48 45.60 -17.79
CA LYS A 225 97.11 46.34 -16.57
C LYS A 225 96.71 47.74 -17.02
N SER A 226 95.44 48.11 -16.87
CA SER A 226 95.04 49.49 -17.08
C SER A 226 95.88 50.31 -16.11
N ALA A 227 96.62 51.29 -16.61
CA ALA A 227 97.26 52.29 -15.76
C ALA A 227 96.20 52.78 -14.76
N ASN A 228 96.55 52.88 -13.47
CA ASN A 228 95.68 53.28 -12.37
C ASN A 228 94.80 54.48 -12.80
N GLY A 229 93.64 54.18 -13.36
CA GLY A 229 92.81 55.13 -14.07
C GLY A 229 92.06 55.90 -13.02
N SER A 230 92.47 57.15 -12.86
CA SER A 230 91.87 58.18 -12.03
C SER A 230 90.41 57.88 -11.68
N LEU A 231 90.19 57.34 -10.48
CA LEU A 231 88.98 57.66 -9.76
C LEU A 231 89.03 59.18 -9.61
N GLY A 232 88.18 59.88 -10.36
CA GLY A 232 88.20 61.32 -10.54
C GLY A 232 88.10 62.04 -9.20
N TYR A 233 89.26 62.28 -8.60
CA TYR A 233 89.43 63.13 -7.44
C TYR A 233 89.77 64.53 -7.95
N THR A 234 88.86 65.12 -8.71
CA THR A 234 88.91 66.55 -8.99
C THR A 234 88.20 67.23 -7.82
N CYS A 235 88.95 67.96 -7.00
CA CYS A 235 88.42 68.87 -5.96
C CYS A 235 87.96 68.24 -4.63
N GLY A 236 88.55 67.12 -4.17
CA GLY A 236 88.35 66.69 -2.78
C GLY A 236 87.06 65.93 -2.47
N LYS A 237 86.15 65.77 -3.44
CA LYS A 237 84.90 65.00 -3.29
C LYS A 237 84.84 63.86 -4.31
N LEU A 238 84.57 62.66 -3.81
CA LEU A 238 84.33 61.46 -4.60
C LEU A 238 82.96 61.59 -5.29
N THR A 239 82.89 62.21 -6.46
CA THR A 239 81.64 62.35 -7.25
C THR A 239 81.36 61.10 -8.09
N GLY A 240 81.45 59.92 -7.48
CA GLY A 240 81.35 58.63 -8.15
C GLY A 240 80.19 57.75 -7.68
N TYR A 241 79.27 58.28 -6.86
CA TYR A 241 78.13 57.51 -6.40
C TYR A 241 76.92 58.42 -6.26
N TYR A 242 75.80 58.02 -6.86
CA TYR A 242 74.54 58.75 -6.91
C TYR A 242 74.12 59.18 -5.51
N ASP A 243 74.39 60.44 -5.20
CA ASP A 243 73.96 61.07 -3.97
C ASP A 243 72.44 61.13 -4.00
N THR A 244 71.80 60.53 -2.99
CA THR A 244 70.34 60.42 -2.81
C THR A 244 69.58 61.75 -2.86
N CYS A 245 70.30 62.87 -2.92
CA CYS A 245 69.80 64.23 -3.07
C CYS A 245 69.44 64.62 -4.51
N THR A 246 69.72 63.78 -5.52
CA THR A 246 69.41 64.07 -6.94
C THR A 246 68.11 63.45 -7.46
N TYR A 247 67.41 62.62 -6.66
CA TYR A 247 66.07 62.16 -6.99
C TYR A 247 65.04 63.12 -6.39
N PRO A 248 64.36 63.97 -7.19
CA PRO A 248 63.20 64.68 -6.66
C PRO A 248 62.20 63.65 -6.16
N THR A 249 61.63 63.89 -4.96
CA THR A 249 60.60 63.02 -4.40
C THR A 249 59.49 62.86 -5.47
N PRO A 250 59.13 61.63 -5.86
CA PRO A 250 58.14 61.43 -6.93
C PRO A 250 56.85 62.15 -6.55
N SER A 251 56.32 62.97 -7.46
CA SER A 251 55.13 63.81 -7.21
C SER A 251 53.84 63.02 -6.95
N PHE A 252 53.87 61.70 -7.14
CA PHE A 252 52.74 60.81 -6.91
C PHE A 252 53.13 59.69 -5.94
N THR A 253 53.10 60.00 -4.65
CA THR A 253 52.97 58.99 -3.60
C THR A 253 51.50 58.62 -3.53
N ASN A 254 51.11 57.41 -3.95
CA ASN A 254 49.73 56.94 -3.85
C ASN A 254 49.28 57.00 -2.36
N PRO A 255 48.44 57.96 -1.98
CA PRO A 255 48.16 58.24 -0.56
C PRO A 255 47.21 57.23 0.06
N LEU A 256 46.66 56.32 -0.74
CA LEU A 256 45.72 55.30 -0.30
C LEU A 256 46.47 53.97 -0.14
N PRO A 257 46.71 53.49 1.09
CA PRO A 257 47.16 52.12 1.28
C PRO A 257 46.15 51.21 0.60
N TRP A 258 46.64 50.20 -0.12
CA TRP A 258 45.86 49.27 -0.92
C TRP A 258 44.71 48.73 -0.06
N LYS A 259 43.49 49.26 -0.28
CA LYS A 259 42.33 48.83 0.50
C LYS A 259 42.05 47.37 0.13
N PRO A 260 41.95 46.45 1.12
CA PRO A 260 41.50 45.09 0.85
C PRO A 260 40.17 45.12 0.10
N VAL A 261 40.07 44.38 -1.00
CA VAL A 261 38.83 44.28 -1.78
C VAL A 261 37.74 43.69 -0.88
N GLU A 262 36.64 44.42 -0.67
CA GLU A 262 35.49 43.90 0.07
C GLU A 262 34.88 42.73 -0.69
N ILE A 263 35.07 41.52 -0.15
CA ILE A 263 34.43 40.31 -0.69
C ILE A 263 32.92 40.44 -0.42
N PRO A 264 32.06 40.44 -1.46
CA PRO A 264 30.62 40.53 -1.25
C PRO A 264 30.14 39.39 -0.34
N LYS A 265 29.54 39.73 0.80
CA LYS A 265 28.88 38.75 1.68
C LYS A 265 27.77 38.07 0.87
N ARG A 266 27.88 36.76 0.65
CA ARG A 266 26.85 35.97 -0.03
C ARG A 266 25.52 36.14 0.70
N LYS A 267 24.46 36.54 -0.02
CA LYS A 267 23.08 36.60 0.51
C LYS A 267 22.70 35.20 1.04
N PRO A 268 22.02 35.09 2.20
CA PRO A 268 21.54 33.80 2.67
C PRO A 268 20.52 33.26 1.66
N THR A 269 20.89 32.20 0.95
CA THR A 269 19.95 31.42 0.17
C THR A 269 18.96 30.78 1.14
N LYS A 270 17.67 30.86 0.83
CA LYS A 270 16.59 30.25 1.60
C LYS A 270 16.92 28.78 1.83
N THR A 271 17.28 28.44 3.05
CA THR A 271 17.50 27.05 3.48
C THR A 271 16.22 26.27 3.28
N ARG A 272 16.30 25.16 2.53
CA ARG A 272 15.31 24.08 2.55
C ARG A 272 14.92 23.77 4.00
N PRO A 273 13.64 23.48 4.30
CA PRO A 273 13.25 23.11 5.66
C PRO A 273 14.05 21.88 6.10
N LYS A 274 14.75 22.04 7.22
CA LYS A 274 15.41 20.95 7.94
C LYS A 274 14.29 20.02 8.40
N SER A 275 14.30 18.78 7.94
CA SER A 275 13.48 17.72 8.52
C SER A 275 13.77 17.63 10.02
N ALA A 276 12.72 17.61 10.83
CA ALA A 276 12.81 17.52 12.29
C ALA A 276 13.63 16.29 12.73
N PRO A 277 14.35 16.35 13.86
CA PRO A 277 15.02 15.18 14.40
C PRO A 277 13.97 14.21 14.95
N THR A 278 13.91 13.02 14.37
CA THR A 278 13.11 11.91 14.91
C THR A 278 13.64 11.56 16.29
N LYS A 279 12.93 11.97 17.35
CA LYS A 279 13.17 11.46 18.71
C LYS A 279 12.91 9.96 18.68
N ARG A 280 13.97 9.15 18.76
CA ARG A 280 13.84 7.73 19.06
C ARG A 280 13.29 7.62 20.48
N LEU A 281 12.08 7.10 20.60
CA LEU A 281 11.52 6.68 21.87
C LEU A 281 12.36 5.49 22.34
N ILE A 282 13.30 5.73 23.27
CA ILE A 282 13.91 4.66 24.04
C ILE A 282 12.81 4.14 24.95
N GLN A 283 12.15 3.06 24.56
CA GLN A 283 11.34 2.28 25.49
C GLN A 283 12.30 1.69 26.52
N GLY A 284 12.30 2.29 27.71
CA GLY A 284 13.00 1.78 28.86
C GLY A 284 12.49 0.40 29.24
N ARG A 285 13.42 -0.54 29.30
CA ARG A 285 13.36 -1.69 30.20
C ARG A 285 13.14 -1.18 31.62
N TYR A 286 12.04 -1.55 32.24
CA TYR A 286 12.00 -1.82 33.68
C TYR A 286 10.97 -2.92 33.97
N ARG A 287 11.46 -3.91 34.73
CA ARG A 287 10.82 -5.09 35.32
C ARG A 287 10.66 -6.30 34.41
#